data_AF-A0A0W1CPV2-F1
#
_entry.id   AF-A0A0W1CPV2-F1
#
_cell.length_a   1.000
_cell.length_b   1.000
_cell.length_c   1.000
_cell.angle_alpha   90.00
_cell.angle_beta   90.00
_cell.angle_gamma   90.00
#
_symmetry.space_group_name_H-M   'P 1'
#
loop_
_entity.id
_entity.type
_entity.pdbx_description
1 polymer ?
#
loop_
_entity_poly.entity_id
_entity_poly.type
_entity_poly.pdbx_seq_one_letter_code
_entity_poly.pdbx_strand_id
1 'polypeptide(L)'
;MSGQRSVKLTLGSDERVFGSYRELEDYAAQLTGEMRTCESQLQHDPRNITLWQQFEKTAEYLGLVIEEMHLWIDADDHRLTEDLEKISRLLADL
;
A
#
# COMPACT_ATOMS: atom_id res chain seq x y z
N MET A 1 -44.71 44.70 -25.98
CA MET A 1 -43.40 44.32 -26.57
C MET A 1 -42.38 43.88 -25.49
N SER A 2 -42.68 42.84 -24.70
CA SER A 2 -41.84 42.42 -23.55
C SER A 2 -41.25 40.99 -23.66
N GLY A 3 -41.78 40.13 -24.55
CA GLY A 3 -41.35 38.72 -24.64
C GLY A 3 -39.99 38.47 -25.29
N GLN A 4 -39.54 39.31 -26.22
CA GLN A 4 -38.27 39.06 -26.97
C GLN A 4 -37.00 39.36 -26.16
N ARG A 5 -37.09 40.21 -25.12
CA ARG A 5 -35.92 40.58 -24.29
C ARG A 5 -35.62 39.55 -23.21
N SER A 6 -36.63 38.82 -22.74
CA SER A 6 -36.50 37.76 -21.73
C SER A 6 -35.84 36.51 -22.30
N VAL A 7 -36.24 36.07 -23.50
CA VAL A 7 -35.72 34.86 -24.15
C VAL A 7 -34.23 34.99 -24.54
N LYS A 8 -33.81 36.21 -24.91
CA LYS A 8 -32.42 36.48 -25.30
C LYS A 8 -31.45 36.49 -24.11
N LEU A 9 -31.94 36.76 -22.90
CA LEU A 9 -31.14 36.69 -21.67
C LEU A 9 -30.96 35.25 -21.21
N THR A 10 -32.01 34.42 -21.29
CA THR A 10 -31.92 32.99 -20.93
C THR A 10 -31.01 32.19 -21.87
N LEU A 11 -31.11 32.39 -23.18
CA LEU A 11 -30.19 31.72 -24.14
C LEU A 11 -28.72 32.12 -23.94
N GLY A 12 -28.45 33.40 -23.66
CA GLY A 12 -27.09 33.90 -23.44
C GLY A 12 -26.48 33.55 -22.09
N SER A 13 -27.30 33.17 -21.10
CA SER A 13 -26.85 32.57 -19.85
C SER A 13 -26.62 31.06 -20.00
N ASP A 14 -27.47 30.36 -20.75
CA ASP A 14 -27.31 28.92 -21.00
C ASP A 14 -26.02 28.62 -21.77
N GLU A 15 -25.71 29.35 -22.86
CA GLU A 15 -24.48 29.13 -23.64
C GLU A 15 -23.20 29.32 -22.80
N ARG A 16 -23.20 30.28 -21.86
CA ARG A 16 -22.06 30.49 -20.95
C ARG A 16 -21.93 29.37 -19.92
N VAL A 17 -23.06 28.89 -19.38
CA VAL A 17 -23.08 27.78 -18.43
C VAL A 17 -22.62 26.49 -19.11
N PHE A 18 -23.07 26.20 -20.33
CA PHE A 18 -22.59 25.07 -21.12
C PHE A 18 -21.10 25.20 -21.49
N GLY A 19 -20.64 26.41 -21.83
CA GLY A 19 -19.21 26.70 -22.06
C GLY A 19 -18.36 26.41 -20.81
N SER A 20 -18.78 26.91 -19.65
CA SER A 20 -18.10 26.67 -18.37
C SER A 20 -18.14 25.20 -17.95
N TYR A 21 -19.21 24.46 -18.26
CA TYR A 21 -19.30 23.04 -17.96
C TYR A 21 -18.34 22.22 -18.81
N ARG A 22 -18.23 22.55 -20.10
CA ARG A 22 -17.28 21.91 -21.03
C ARG A 22 -15.83 22.19 -20.64
N GLU A 23 -15.51 23.42 -20.26
CA GLU A 23 -14.18 23.79 -19.76
C GLU A 23 -13.81 23.01 -18.48
N LEU A 24 -14.78 22.78 -17.59
CA LEU A 24 -14.60 21.95 -16.41
C LEU A 24 -14.39 20.46 -16.75
N GLU A 25 -15.13 19.93 -17.71
CA GLU A 25 -14.94 18.55 -18.19
C GLU A 25 -13.56 18.36 -18.84
N ASP A 26 -13.13 19.31 -19.67
CA ASP A 26 -11.81 19.30 -20.29
C ASP A 26 -10.69 19.38 -19.24
N TYR A 27 -10.85 20.23 -18.21
CA TYR A 27 -9.91 20.34 -17.11
C TYR A 27 -9.86 19.06 -16.25
N ALA A 28 -11.01 18.45 -15.95
CA ALA A 28 -11.08 17.20 -15.21
C ALA A 28 -10.42 16.04 -15.98
N ALA A 29 -10.60 15.99 -17.31
CA ALA A 29 -9.96 15.01 -18.18
C ALA A 29 -8.44 15.22 -18.20
N GLN A 30 -7.96 16.47 -18.28
CA GLN A 30 -6.54 16.80 -18.21
C GLN A 30 -5.94 16.34 -16.87
N LEU A 31 -6.56 16.71 -15.75
CA LEU A 31 -6.07 16.34 -14.41
C LEU A 31 -6.00 14.82 -14.25
N THR A 32 -7.03 14.10 -14.73
CA THR A 32 -7.05 12.63 -14.72
C THR A 32 -5.90 12.04 -15.56
N GLY A 33 -5.58 12.65 -16.70
CA GLY A 33 -4.44 12.27 -17.52
C GLY A 33 -3.11 12.47 -16.80
N GLU A 34 -2.90 13.65 -16.21
CA GLU A 34 -1.70 13.98 -15.44
C GLU A 34 -1.52 13.03 -14.24
N MET A 35 -2.61 12.69 -13.54
CA MET A 35 -2.59 11.70 -12.45
C MET A 35 -2.13 10.33 -12.92
N ARG A 36 -2.68 9.83 -14.03
CA ARG A 36 -2.27 8.52 -14.60
C ARG A 36 -0.81 8.51 -15.05
N THR A 37 -0.33 9.61 -15.63
CA THR A 37 1.08 9.76 -15.98
C THR A 37 1.97 9.72 -14.73
N CYS A 38 1.58 10.40 -13.66
CA CYS A 38 2.31 10.38 -12.40
C CYS A 38 2.34 8.97 -11.78
N GLU A 39 1.19 8.26 -11.75
CA GLU A 39 1.11 6.86 -11.28
C GLU A 39 2.03 5.94 -12.09
N SER A 40 2.02 6.05 -13.42
CA SER A 40 2.90 5.26 -14.29
C SER A 40 4.37 5.57 -14.04
N GLN A 41 4.73 6.85 -13.88
CA GLN A 41 6.09 7.25 -13.56
C GLN A 41 6.55 6.70 -12.22
N LEU A 42 5.69 6.67 -11.20
CA LEU A 42 6.01 6.10 -9.89
C LEU A 42 6.18 4.58 -9.94
N GLN A 43 5.35 3.88 -10.72
CA GLN A 43 5.47 2.43 -10.93
C GLN A 43 6.76 2.06 -11.67
N HIS A 44 7.22 2.93 -12.56
CA HIS A 44 8.44 2.70 -13.35
C HIS A 44 9.66 3.45 -12.80
N ASP A 45 9.53 4.18 -11.69
CA ASP A 45 10.66 4.87 -11.06
C ASP A 45 11.65 3.82 -10.54
N PRO A 46 12.87 3.76 -11.08
CA PRO A 46 13.87 2.79 -10.67
C PRO A 46 14.17 2.83 -9.17
N ARG A 47 14.00 4.00 -8.53
CA ARG A 47 14.20 4.17 -7.09
C ARG A 47 13.12 3.44 -6.29
N ASN A 48 11.85 3.53 -6.70
CA ASN A 48 10.75 2.82 -6.05
C ASN A 48 10.92 1.30 -6.22
N ILE A 49 11.27 0.85 -7.42
CA ILE A 49 11.54 -0.58 -7.69
C ILE A 49 12.71 -1.07 -6.83
N THR A 50 13.80 -0.30 -6.74
CA THR A 50 14.97 -0.66 -5.92
C THR A 50 14.62 -0.73 -4.43
N LEU A 51 13.85 0.24 -3.92
CA LEU A 51 13.40 0.24 -2.53
C LEU A 51 12.53 -0.98 -2.22
N TRP A 52 11.62 -1.35 -3.12
CA TRP A 52 10.81 -2.57 -2.98
C TRP A 52 11.67 -3.83 -2.92
N GLN A 53 12.63 -3.98 -3.83
CA GLN A 53 13.55 -5.12 -3.82
C GLN A 53 14.41 -5.19 -2.55
N GLN A 54 14.84 -4.03 -2.02
CA GLN A 54 15.57 -3.98 -0.75
C GLN A 54 14.68 -4.42 0.40
N PHE A 55 13.42 -3.98 0.42
CA PHE A 55 12.45 -4.35 1.45
C PHE A 55 12.17 -5.86 1.43
N GLU A 56 11.96 -6.45 0.25
CA GLU A 56 11.78 -7.90 0.08
C GLU A 56 12.99 -8.68 0.64
N LYS A 57 14.22 -8.28 0.29
CA LYS A 57 15.43 -8.92 0.81
C LYS A 57 15.55 -8.81 2.33
N THR A 58 15.21 -7.66 2.90
CA THR A 58 15.22 -7.48 4.35
C THR A 58 14.17 -8.35 5.03
N ALA A 59 12.97 -8.48 4.44
CA ALA A 59 11.91 -9.34 4.96
C ALA A 59 12.32 -10.82 4.92
N GLU A 60 12.93 -11.29 3.82
CA GLU A 60 13.46 -12.65 3.70
C GLU A 60 14.53 -12.94 4.76
N TYR A 61 15.49 -12.01 4.93
CA TYR A 61 16.53 -12.14 5.95
C TYR A 61 15.94 -12.22 7.36
N LEU A 62 14.97 -11.36 7.69
CA LEU A 62 14.29 -11.40 8.99
C LEU A 62 13.54 -12.71 9.19
N GLY A 63 12.91 -13.27 8.16
CA GLY A 63 12.27 -14.58 8.20
C GLY A 63 13.25 -15.69 8.61
N LEU A 64 14.43 -15.73 7.98
CA LEU A 64 15.48 -16.70 8.30
C LEU A 64 15.98 -16.56 9.74
N VAL A 65 16.22 -15.33 10.20
CA VAL A 65 16.65 -15.08 11.59
C VAL A 65 15.61 -15.57 12.58
N ILE A 66 14.32 -15.35 12.31
CA ILE A 66 13.23 -15.82 13.17
C ILE A 66 13.18 -17.37 13.19
N GLU A 67 13.34 -18.02 12.04
CA GLU A 67 13.41 -19.49 11.96
C GLU A 67 14.60 -20.04 12.76
N GLU A 68 15.78 -19.45 12.62
CA GLU A 68 16.95 -19.84 13.42
C GLU A 68 16.67 -19.68 14.92
N MET A 69 16.11 -18.54 15.35
CA MET A 69 15.76 -18.31 16.75
C MET A 69 14.78 -19.35 17.29
N HIS A 70 13.77 -19.76 16.51
CA HIS A 70 12.86 -20.83 16.91
C HIS A 70 13.58 -22.16 17.11
N LEU A 71 14.49 -22.54 16.20
CA LEU A 71 15.28 -23.78 16.34
C LEU A 71 16.15 -23.76 17.61
N TRP A 72 16.74 -22.61 17.96
CA TRP A 72 17.51 -22.45 19.19
C TRP A 72 16.64 -22.63 20.44
N ILE A 73 15.43 -22.06 20.44
CA ILE A 73 14.48 -22.19 21.57
C ILE A 73 14.05 -23.65 21.72
N ASP A 74 13.65 -24.30 20.63
CA ASP A 74 13.20 -25.70 20.64
C ASP A 74 14.31 -26.64 21.18
N ALA A 75 15.56 -26.40 20.76
CA ALA A 75 16.71 -27.16 21.23
C ALA A 75 16.98 -26.98 22.73
N ASP A 76 16.83 -25.76 23.24
CA ASP A 76 17.03 -25.47 24.67
C ASP A 76 15.92 -26.09 25.52
N ASP A 77 14.67 -26.03 25.05
CA ASP A 77 13.51 -26.68 25.69
C ASP A 77 13.66 -28.22 25.75
N HIS A 78 14.17 -28.82 24.67
CA HIS A 78 14.45 -30.27 24.65
C HIS A 78 15.52 -30.65 25.67
N ARG A 79 16.60 -29.86 25.75
CA ARG A 79 17.67 -30.10 26.72
C ARG A 79 17.19 -29.94 28.16
N LEU A 80 16.38 -28.92 28.44
CA LEU A 80 15.76 -28.73 29.76
C LEU A 80 14.91 -29.93 30.15
N THR A 81 14.13 -30.47 29.20
CA THR A 81 13.29 -31.65 29.40
C THR A 81 14.14 -32.88 29.77
N GLU A 82 15.23 -33.15 29.05
CA GLU A 82 16.14 -34.25 29.37
C GLU A 82 16.76 -34.13 30.77
N ASP A 83 17.19 -32.92 31.14
CA ASP A 83 17.81 -32.69 32.44
C ASP A 83 16.80 -32.88 33.59
N LEU A 84 15.53 -32.47 33.39
CA LEU A 84 14.44 -32.75 34.33
C LEU A 84 14.16 -34.26 34.44
N GLU A 85 14.18 -35.01 33.35
CA GLU A 85 14.03 -36.47 33.40
C GLU A 85 15.16 -37.16 34.18
N LYS A 86 16.42 -36.72 33.99
CA LYS A 86 17.57 -37.24 34.74
C LYS A 86 17.41 -36.98 36.24
N ILE A 87 17.04 -35.76 36.62
CA ILE A 87 16.78 -35.40 38.03
C ILE A 87 15.64 -36.26 38.61
N SER A 88 14.55 -36.42 37.87
CA SER A 88 13.40 -37.23 38.29
C SER A 88 13.80 -38.69 38.56
N ARG A 89 14.61 -39.30 37.69
CA ARG A 89 15.13 -40.68 37.89
C ARG A 89 16.02 -40.77 39.13
N LEU A 90 16.95 -39.82 39.32
CA LEU A 90 17.82 -39.78 40.48
C LEU A 90 17.03 -39.64 41.80
N LEU A 91 15.92 -38.90 41.78
CA LEU A 91 15.03 -38.76 42.95
C LEU A 91 14.18 -40.01 43.20
N ALA A 92 13.85 -40.80 42.16
CA ALA A 92 13.08 -42.04 42.30
C ALA A 92 13.93 -43.21 42.84
N ASP A 93 15.25 -43.15 42.67
CA ASP A 93 16.22 -44.14 43.16
C ASP A 93 16.69 -43.87 44.62
N LEU A 94 16.17 -42.81 45.26
CA LEU A 94 16.40 -42.42 46.66
C LEU A 94 15.29 -42.95 47.59
#